data_AF-A0A6N6KXK2-F1
#
_entry.id   AF-A0A6N6KXK2-F1
#
_cell.length_a   1.000
_cell.length_b   1.000
_cell.length_c   1.000
_cell.angle_alpha   90.00
_cell.angle_beta   90.00
_cell.angle_gamma   90.00
#
_symmetry.space_group_name_H-M   'P 1'
#
loop_
_entity.id
_entity.type
_entity.pdbx_description
1 polymer ?
#
loop_
_entity_poly.entity_id
_entity_poly.type
_entity_poly.pdbx_seq_one_letter_code
_entity_poly.pdbx_strand_id
1 'polypeptide(L)'
;MLKPIFSRPKYDGVVEAVHYEDDGQVAWVRAYERRGPTWSDHVLLDRQTLINRLKKGRRFYAGDRNEFQASEFEVSSRIKLVKTKNGEAIVLGKDKAEKDDLGSLPVI
;
A
#
# COMPACT_ATOMS: atom_id res chain seq x y z
N MET A 1 7.41 -35.71 0.46
CA MET A 1 6.63 -34.54 0.01
C MET A 1 7.38 -33.29 0.48
N LEU A 2 8.08 -32.60 -0.43
CA LEU A 2 8.86 -31.40 -0.08
C LEU A 2 7.89 -30.25 0.26
N LYS A 3 7.94 -29.73 1.48
CA LYS A 3 7.27 -28.47 1.82
C LYS A 3 7.94 -27.35 1.01
N PRO A 4 7.19 -26.48 0.30
CA PRO A 4 7.81 -25.35 -0.35
C PRO A 4 8.38 -24.40 0.72
N ILE A 5 9.67 -24.13 0.62
CA ILE A 5 10.45 -23.32 1.58
C ILE A 5 10.16 -21.81 1.47
N PHE A 6 9.41 -21.35 0.47
CA PHE A 6 9.02 -19.94 0.37
C PHE A 6 7.59 -19.73 0.87
N SER A 7 7.44 -19.28 2.12
CA SER A 7 6.16 -18.74 2.56
C SER A 7 5.88 -17.49 1.72
N ARG A 8 4.82 -17.52 0.89
CA ARG A 8 4.46 -16.37 0.07
C ARG A 8 4.16 -15.18 1.00
N PRO A 9 4.76 -13.98 0.76
CA PRO A 9 4.34 -12.78 1.46
C PRO A 9 2.82 -12.62 1.33
N LYS A 10 2.13 -12.34 2.44
CA LYS A 10 0.66 -12.24 2.47
C LYS A 10 0.14 -10.91 1.92
N TYR A 11 0.91 -10.25 1.05
CA TYR A 11 0.60 -8.94 0.51
C TYR A 11 1.00 -8.85 -0.97
N ASP A 12 0.24 -8.03 -1.71
CA ASP A 12 0.31 -7.87 -3.16
C ASP A 12 0.98 -6.55 -3.56
N GLY A 13 1.17 -5.64 -2.59
CA GLY A 13 1.84 -4.36 -2.77
C GLY A 13 2.38 -3.79 -1.46
N VAL A 14 3.42 -2.99 -1.56
CA VAL A 14 3.98 -2.19 -0.46
C VAL A 14 3.91 -0.72 -0.86
N VAL A 15 3.32 0.11 -0.03
CA VAL A 15 3.29 1.57 -0.18
C VAL A 15 4.40 2.14 0.69
N GLU A 16 5.34 2.83 0.06
CA GLU A 16 6.52 3.38 0.72
C GLU A 16 6.35 4.87 1.03
N ALA A 17 5.66 5.61 0.17
CA ALA A 17 5.44 7.04 0.35
C ALA A 17 4.11 7.50 -0.24
N VAL A 18 3.63 8.66 0.21
CA VAL A 18 2.39 9.28 -0.24
C VAL A 18 2.60 10.72 -0.64
N HIS A 19 1.93 11.15 -1.70
CA HIS A 19 1.72 12.55 -2.04
C HIS A 19 0.25 12.90 -1.84
N TYR A 20 -0.02 14.03 -1.20
CA TYR A 20 -1.37 14.54 -0.96
C TYR A 20 -1.64 15.77 -1.81
N GLU A 21 -2.89 15.91 -2.26
CA GLU A 21 -3.42 17.17 -2.78
C GLU A 21 -3.60 18.19 -1.64
N ASP A 22 -3.79 19.47 -1.97
CA ASP A 22 -4.01 20.56 -1.00
C ASP A 22 -5.25 20.32 -0.11
N ASP A 23 -6.23 19.56 -0.60
CA ASP A 23 -7.44 19.21 0.15
C ASP A 23 -7.24 18.01 1.11
N GLY A 24 -6.05 17.41 1.11
CA GLY A 24 -5.68 16.27 1.94
C GLY A 24 -6.13 14.91 1.39
N GLN A 25 -6.64 14.84 0.16
CA GLN A 25 -6.82 13.56 -0.53
C GLN A 25 -5.46 13.05 -1.03
N VAL A 26 -5.30 11.72 -1.07
CA VAL A 26 -4.13 11.12 -1.74
C VAL A 26 -4.18 11.53 -3.21
N ALA A 27 -3.13 12.18 -3.70
CA ALA A 27 -2.93 12.39 -5.13
C ALA A 27 -2.46 11.07 -5.75
N TRP A 28 -1.36 10.55 -5.22
CA TRP A 28 -0.74 9.30 -5.61
C TRP A 28 0.13 8.74 -4.50
N VAL A 29 0.50 7.47 -4.63
CA VAL A 29 1.46 6.81 -3.75
C VAL A 29 2.61 6.21 -4.52
N ARG A 30 3.82 6.24 -3.93
CA ARG A 30 4.95 5.45 -4.41
C ARG A 30 4.86 4.05 -3.80
N ALA A 31 4.80 3.05 -4.66
CA ALA A 31 4.58 1.67 -4.24
C ALA A 31 5.44 0.68 -5.04
N TYR A 32 5.49 -0.54 -4.53
CA TYR A 32 5.98 -1.72 -5.22
C TYR A 32 4.82 -2.71 -5.39
N GLU A 33 4.70 -3.33 -6.55
CA GLU A 33 3.69 -4.36 -6.83
C GLU A 33 4.34 -5.73 -7.01
N ARG A 34 3.73 -6.76 -6.43
CA ARG A 34 4.19 -8.14 -6.56
C ARG A 34 3.89 -8.68 -7.96
N ARG A 35 4.88 -9.33 -8.58
CA ARG A 35 4.82 -9.96 -9.91
C ARG A 35 5.31 -11.41 -9.84
N GLY A 36 4.51 -12.29 -9.26
CA GLY A 36 4.92 -13.68 -9.03
C GLY A 36 5.95 -13.77 -7.89
N PRO A 37 7.16 -14.31 -8.10
CA PRO A 37 8.20 -14.35 -7.07
C PRO A 37 8.96 -13.03 -6.91
N THR A 38 8.84 -12.10 -7.86
CA THR A 38 9.56 -10.82 -7.86
C THR A 38 8.63 -9.64 -7.56
N TRP A 39 9.21 -8.45 -7.45
CA TRP A 39 8.52 -7.19 -7.26
C TRP A 39 8.85 -6.23 -8.41
N SER A 40 7.96 -5.29 -8.68
CA SER A 40 8.28 -4.16 -9.55
C SER A 40 9.38 -3.28 -8.94
N ASP A 41 9.88 -2.35 -9.74
CA ASP A 41 10.48 -1.12 -9.25
C ASP A 41 9.41 -0.23 -8.60
N HIS A 42 9.75 1.01 -8.30
CA HIS A 42 8.77 2.02 -7.91
C HIS A 42 7.72 2.22 -9.01
N VAL A 43 6.46 2.16 -8.60
CA VAL A 43 5.32 2.59 -9.40
C VAL A 43 4.59 3.71 -8.66
N LEU A 44 4.12 4.70 -9.42
CA LEU A 44 3.20 5.71 -8.91
C LEU A 44 1.78 5.22 -9.17
N LEU A 45 1.01 5.04 -8.11
CA LEU A 45 -0.40 4.69 -8.20
C LEU A 45 -1.20 5.93 -7.83
N ASP A 46 -1.95 6.47 -8.79
CA ASP A 46 -2.95 7.48 -8.49
C ASP A 46 -4.01 6.93 -7.52
N ARG A 47 -4.74 7.84 -6.88
CA ARG A 47 -5.80 7.50 -5.92
C ARG A 47 -6.79 6.46 -6.45
N GLN A 48 -7.31 6.68 -7.65
CA GLN A 48 -8.36 5.85 -8.23
C GLN A 48 -7.84 4.44 -8.55
N THR A 49 -6.61 4.35 -9.05
CA THR A 49 -5.90 3.10 -9.29
C THR A 49 -5.73 2.34 -7.98
N LEU A 50 -5.24 2.98 -6.91
CA LEU A 50 -5.09 2.33 -5.61
C LEU A 50 -6.43 1.83 -5.06
N ILE A 51 -7.49 2.66 -5.09
CA ILE A 51 -8.85 2.28 -4.69
C ILE A 51 -9.33 1.06 -5.47
N ASN A 52 -9.15 1.06 -6.79
CA ASN A 52 -9.55 -0.06 -7.64
C ASN A 52 -8.81 -1.35 -7.28
N ARG A 53 -7.53 -1.27 -6.92
CA ARG A 53 -6.77 -2.44 -6.44
C ARG A 53 -7.31 -2.95 -5.10
N LEU A 54 -7.56 -2.05 -4.14
CA LEU A 54 -8.09 -2.39 -2.82
C LEU A 54 -9.48 -3.05 -2.93
N LYS A 55 -10.38 -2.50 -3.75
CA LYS A 55 -11.72 -3.07 -4.01
C LYS A 55 -11.67 -4.44 -4.68
N LYS A 56 -10.65 -4.69 -5.52
CA LYS A 56 -10.39 -6.02 -6.11
C LYS A 56 -9.75 -7.01 -5.12
N GLY A 57 -9.65 -6.66 -3.84
CA GLY A 57 -9.14 -7.52 -2.79
C GLY A 57 -7.61 -7.58 -2.71
N ARG A 58 -6.89 -6.77 -3.49
CA ARG A 58 -5.43 -6.72 -3.38
C ARG A 58 -5.02 -6.12 -2.04
N ARG A 59 -4.00 -6.71 -1.44
CA ARG A 59 -3.54 -6.36 -0.09
C ARG A 59 -2.29 -5.51 -0.18
N PHE A 60 -2.45 -4.20 0.08
CA PHE A 60 -1.33 -3.28 0.22
C PHE A 60 -1.00 -3.05 1.70
N TYR A 61 0.28 -2.89 2.01
CA TYR A 61 0.79 -2.56 3.34
C TYR A 61 1.71 -1.34 3.25
N ALA A 62 1.81 -0.55 4.31
CA ALA A 62 2.88 0.42 4.44
C ALA A 62 4.20 -0.28 4.74
N GLY A 63 5.31 0.23 4.21
CA GLY A 63 6.63 -0.28 4.52
C GLY A 63 7.71 0.19 3.56
N ASP A 64 8.93 -0.25 3.83
CA ASP A 64 10.14 0.18 3.14
C ASP A 64 10.88 -1.03 2.58
N ARG A 65 11.57 -0.86 1.45
CA ARG A 65 12.42 -1.92 0.91
C ARG A 65 13.72 -1.97 1.71
N ASN A 66 14.13 -3.18 2.09
CA ASN A 66 15.43 -3.39 2.70
C ASN A 66 16.51 -3.24 1.62
N GLU A 67 17.31 -2.17 1.72
CA GLU A 67 18.39 -1.91 0.78
C GLU A 67 19.33 -3.13 0.69
N PHE A 68 19.76 -3.44 -0.54
CA PHE A 68 20.62 -4.58 -0.88
C PHE A 68 20.02 -5.98 -0.60
N GLN A 69 18.77 -6.08 -0.16
CA GLN A 69 18.08 -7.36 0.08
C GLN A 69 17.00 -7.67 -0.96
N ALA A 70 17.24 -7.24 -2.21
CA ALA A 70 16.43 -7.53 -3.39
C ALA A 70 14.91 -7.27 -3.23
N SER A 71 14.16 -8.26 -2.74
CA SER A 71 12.69 -8.30 -2.66
C SER A 71 12.16 -8.38 -1.22
N GLU A 72 13.01 -8.04 -0.25
CA GLU A 72 12.65 -7.99 1.17
C GLU A 72 12.16 -6.60 1.55
N PHE A 73 11.11 -6.56 2.37
CA PHE A 73 10.46 -5.34 2.83
C PHE A 73 10.19 -5.44 4.33
N GLU A 74 10.46 -4.35 5.04
CA GLU A 74 9.94 -4.12 6.39
C GLU A 74 8.53 -3.53 6.26
N VAL A 75 7.51 -4.35 6.53
CA VAL A 75 6.10 -3.94 6.43
C VAL A 75 5.48 -3.71 7.79
N SER A 76 4.63 -2.69 7.89
CA SER A 76 3.88 -2.35 9.10
C SER A 76 2.39 -2.67 8.95
N SER A 77 1.55 -1.64 8.83
CA SER A 77 0.09 -1.77 8.84
C SER A 77 -0.50 -1.89 7.43
N ARG A 78 -1.65 -2.56 7.33
CA ARG A 78 -2.39 -2.73 6.08
C ARG A 78 -3.02 -1.40 5.63
N ILE A 79 -2.94 -1.10 4.34
CA ILE A 79 -3.73 -0.04 3.70
C ILE A 79 -5.16 -0.53 3.50
N LYS A 80 -6.11 0.26 3.99
CA LYS A 80 -7.55 -0.04 3.95
C LYS A 80 -8.30 1.07 3.24
N LEU A 81 -9.42 0.71 2.62
CA LEU A 81 -10.42 1.64 2.15
C LEU A 81 -11.59 1.60 3.12
N VAL A 82 -11.93 2.74 3.71
CA VAL A 82 -13.04 2.85 4.69
C VAL A 82 -14.09 3.82 4.19
N LYS A 83 -15.37 3.58 4.54
CA LYS A 83 -16.45 4.52 4.21
C LYS A 83 -16.42 5.72 5.16
N THR A 84 -16.66 6.91 4.62
CA THR A 84 -16.79 8.16 5.37
C THR A 84 -18.15 8.81 5.07
N LYS A 85 -18.44 9.95 5.71
CA LYS A 85 -19.65 10.74 5.38
C LYS A 85 -19.62 11.28 3.94
N ASN A 86 -18.42 11.52 3.39
CA ASN A 86 -18.20 12.17 2.11
C ASN A 86 -17.73 11.19 1.01
N GLY A 87 -17.81 9.88 1.24
CA GLY A 87 -17.41 8.86 0.28
C GLY A 87 -16.52 7.79 0.91
N GLU A 88 -15.29 7.67 0.41
CA GLU A 88 -14.32 6.67 0.84
C GLU A 88 -12.98 7.33 1.17
N ALA A 89 -12.30 6.80 2.19
CA ALA A 89 -10.97 7.24 2.60
C ALA A 89 -9.96 6.08 2.59
N ILE A 90 -8.74 6.38 2.15
CA ILE A 90 -7.59 5.46 2.18
C ILE A 90 -6.84 5.67 3.49
N VAL A 91 -6.73 4.61 4.30
CA VAL A 91 -6.19 4.71 5.66
C VAL A 91 -5.19 3.62 6.00
N LEU A 92 -4.26 3.93 6.91
CA LEU A 92 -3.32 2.97 7.46
C LEU A 92 -3.87 2.31 8.72
N GLY A 93 -4.25 1.02 8.64
CA GLY A 93 -4.64 0.19 9.79
C GLY A 93 -6.00 0.51 10.44
N LYS A 94 -6.51 1.74 10.28
CA LYS A 94 -7.75 2.23 10.88
C LYS A 94 -9.00 1.65 10.23
N ASP A 95 -10.08 1.53 11.00
CA ASP A 95 -11.39 1.07 10.50
C ASP A 95 -12.37 2.22 10.23
N LYS A 96 -12.02 3.44 10.66
CA LYS A 96 -12.80 4.67 10.44
C LYS A 96 -11.86 5.85 10.21
N ALA A 97 -12.28 6.76 9.36
CA ALA A 97 -11.65 8.07 9.15
C ALA A 97 -12.64 9.04 8.52
N GLU A 98 -12.28 10.33 8.53
CA GLU A 98 -13.04 11.38 7.84
C GLU A 98 -12.45 11.72 6.46
N LYS A 99 -11.13 11.55 6.31
CA LYS A 99 -10.35 11.80 5.09
C LYS A 99 -9.22 10.78 4.94
N ASP A 100 -8.52 10.82 3.81
CA ASP A 100 -7.35 9.97 3.59
C ASP A 100 -6.28 10.24 4.66
N ASP A 101 -5.67 9.18 5.18
CA ASP A 101 -4.68 9.25 6.26
C ASP A 101 -3.80 7.99 6.28
N LEU A 102 -2.63 8.12 5.65
CA LEU A 102 -1.63 7.06 5.58
C LEU A 102 -0.58 7.18 6.71
N GLY A 103 -0.86 7.99 7.73
CA GLY A 103 -0.14 8.02 8.99
C GLY A 103 1.35 8.31 8.85
N SER A 104 2.17 7.35 9.26
CA SER A 104 3.63 7.49 9.38
C SER A 104 4.40 7.31 8.07
N LEU A 105 3.71 7.15 6.93
CA LEU A 105 4.39 7.10 5.65
C LEU A 105 5.06 8.46 5.35
N PRO A 106 6.29 8.45 4.82
CA PRO A 106 6.90 9.66 4.27
C PRO A 106 5.96 10.38 3.30
N VAL A 107 5.80 11.67 3.51
CA VAL A 107 5.14 12.58 2.56
C VAL A 107 6.20 13.11 1.63
N ILE A 108 5.96 12.99 0.32
CA ILE A 108 6.90 13.45 -0.72
C ILE A 108 6.24 14.44 -1.66
#